data_AF-A0A850AFG6-F1
#
_entry.id   AF-A0A850AFG6-F1
#
_cell.length_a   1.000
_cell.length_b   1.000
_cell.length_c   1.000
_cell.angle_alpha   90.00
_cell.angle_beta   90.00
_cell.angle_gamma   90.00
#
_symmetry.space_group_name_H-M   'P 1'
#
loop_
_entity.id
_entity.type
_entity.pdbx_description
1 polymer ?
#
loop_
_entity_poly.entity_id
_entity_poly.type
_entity_poly.pdbx_seq_one_letter_code
_entity_poly.pdbx_strand_id
1 'polypeptide(L)'
;LALLRRLLSLEGLPDAPAARARSLFADAETQQFLGVNRFDEVLWYNAEAFTDLINLLALRDMLAQIAAAPAAPADPRALPKAITACHAALLALRQAHAAAGYQMEALFEGMRRGA
;
A
#
# COMPACT_ATOMS: atom_id res chain seq x y z
N LEU A 1 0.89 -5.93 -16.29
CA LEU A 1 2.16 -6.70 -16.10
C LEU A 1 3.27 -5.79 -15.56
N ALA A 2 3.25 -4.49 -15.84
CA ALA A 2 4.23 -3.54 -15.33
C ALA A 2 3.96 -3.14 -13.85
N LEU A 3 2.71 -3.23 -13.37
CA LEU A 3 2.34 -2.98 -11.97
C LEU A 3 2.89 -4.09 -11.08
N LEU A 4 2.73 -5.32 -11.53
CA LEU A 4 3.31 -6.49 -10.88
C LEU A 4 4.84 -6.35 -10.82
N ARG A 5 5.47 -5.94 -11.93
CA ARG A 5 6.91 -5.66 -11.96
C ARG A 5 7.28 -4.54 -10.99
N ARG A 6 6.55 -3.43 -10.96
CA ARG A 6 6.83 -2.28 -10.08
C ARG A 6 6.65 -2.60 -8.60
N LEU A 7 5.65 -3.41 -8.26
CA LEU A 7 5.45 -3.94 -6.91
C LEU A 7 6.61 -4.86 -6.50
N LEU A 8 7.06 -5.73 -7.42
CA LEU A 8 8.13 -6.71 -7.17
C LEU A 8 9.56 -6.13 -7.22
N SER A 9 9.80 -5.06 -7.98
CA SER A 9 11.15 -4.51 -8.23
C SER A 9 11.70 -3.64 -7.10
N LEU A 10 10.90 -3.28 -6.09
CA LEU A 10 11.30 -2.40 -4.98
C LEU A 10 11.82 -1.00 -5.37
N GLU A 11 11.76 -0.61 -6.64
CA GLU A 11 12.37 0.64 -7.15
C GLU A 11 11.47 1.87 -6.97
N GLY A 12 12.07 2.98 -6.53
CA GLY A 12 11.51 4.34 -6.69
C GLY A 12 10.33 4.72 -5.80
N LEU A 13 10.06 3.98 -4.73
CA LEU A 13 9.00 4.31 -3.78
C LEU A 13 9.56 5.23 -2.67
N PRO A 14 8.88 6.36 -2.35
CA PRO A 14 9.31 7.25 -1.28
C PRO A 14 9.49 6.51 0.06
N ASP A 15 10.42 6.99 0.90
CA ASP A 15 10.68 6.37 2.21
C ASP A 15 9.50 6.52 3.18
N ALA A 16 8.73 7.60 3.07
CA ALA A 16 7.57 7.84 3.93
C ALA A 16 6.34 7.02 3.47
N PRO A 17 5.65 6.28 4.38
CA PRO A 17 4.51 5.42 4.04
C PRO A 17 3.37 6.14 3.30
N ALA A 18 3.01 7.35 3.72
CA ALA A 18 1.93 8.12 3.11
C ALA A 18 2.28 8.64 1.71
N ALA A 19 3.52 9.12 1.51
CA ALA A 19 4.01 9.55 0.20
C ALA A 19 4.10 8.36 -0.76
N ARG A 20 4.54 7.20 -0.25
CA ARG A 20 4.60 5.94 -1.00
C ARG A 20 3.23 5.51 -1.48
N ALA A 21 2.25 5.48 -0.59
CA ALA A 21 0.86 5.18 -0.93
C ALA A 21 0.34 6.14 -2.01
N ARG A 22 0.53 7.45 -1.82
CA ARG A 22 0.08 8.46 -2.78
C ARG A 22 0.71 8.30 -4.16
N SER A 23 2.02 8.05 -4.22
CA SER A 23 2.72 7.80 -5.49
C SER A 23 2.23 6.54 -6.19
N LEU A 24 1.87 5.50 -5.43
CA LEU A 24 1.31 4.26 -5.98
C LEU A 24 -0.08 4.51 -6.56
N PHE A 25 -0.98 5.17 -5.82
CA PHE A 25 -2.34 5.43 -6.28
C PHE A 25 -2.46 6.49 -7.39
N ALA A 26 -1.43 7.33 -7.58
CA ALA A 26 -1.35 8.26 -8.70
C ALA A 26 -0.88 7.60 -10.01
N ASP A 27 -0.34 6.38 -9.95
CA ASP A 27 0.16 5.66 -11.11
C ASP A 27 -1.00 5.13 -11.98
N ALA A 28 -0.91 5.34 -13.29
CA ALA A 28 -1.97 5.00 -14.24
C ALA A 28 -2.31 3.50 -14.27
N GLU A 29 -1.32 2.61 -14.12
CA GLU A 29 -1.56 1.17 -14.11
C GLU A 29 -2.20 0.74 -12.79
N THR A 30 -1.84 1.38 -11.67
CA THR A 30 -2.52 1.19 -10.39
C THR A 30 -3.98 1.65 -10.47
N GLN A 31 -4.25 2.81 -11.08
CA GLN A 31 -5.62 3.30 -11.28
C GLN A 31 -6.44 2.36 -12.19
N GLN A 32 -5.81 1.84 -13.25
CA GLN A 32 -6.44 0.84 -14.11
C GLN A 32 -6.76 -0.45 -13.35
N PHE A 33 -5.82 -0.96 -12.54
CA PHE A 33 -6.03 -2.14 -11.71
C PHE A 33 -7.17 -1.95 -10.71
N LEU A 34 -7.23 -0.78 -10.08
CA LEU A 34 -8.28 -0.41 -9.14
C LEU A 34 -9.63 -0.14 -9.81
N GLY A 35 -9.72 -0.18 -11.14
CA GLY A 35 -10.95 0.13 -11.87
C GLY A 35 -11.44 1.54 -11.59
N VAL A 36 -10.52 2.50 -11.45
CA VAL A 36 -10.88 3.88 -11.12
C VAL A 36 -11.80 4.44 -12.20
N ASN A 37 -12.94 4.96 -11.78
CA ASN A 37 -13.91 5.60 -12.66
C ASN A 37 -14.31 6.97 -12.10
N ARG A 38 -14.78 7.84 -12.99
CA ARG A 38 -15.32 9.15 -12.62
C ARG A 38 -16.84 9.10 -12.76
N PHE A 39 -17.54 9.43 -11.68
CA PHE A 39 -18.99 9.58 -11.66
C PHE A 39 -19.34 10.83 -10.85
N ASP A 40 -20.06 11.76 -11.47
CA ASP A 40 -20.43 13.06 -10.90
C ASP A 40 -19.22 13.83 -10.34
N GLU A 41 -18.16 13.93 -11.15
CA GLU A 41 -16.85 14.53 -10.79
C GLU A 41 -16.08 13.86 -9.64
N VAL A 42 -16.64 12.84 -9.00
CA VAL A 42 -15.97 12.06 -7.95
C VAL A 42 -15.25 10.87 -8.56
N LEU A 43 -14.00 10.63 -8.11
CA LEU A 43 -13.23 9.44 -8.46
C LEU A 43 -13.55 8.30 -7.50
N TRP A 44 -14.06 7.20 -8.05
CA TRP A 44 -14.40 5.98 -7.33
C TRP A 44 -13.44 4.86 -7.73
N TYR A 45 -13.11 3.98 -6.79
CA TYR A 45 -12.31 2.78 -7.05
C TYR A 45 -13.08 1.52 -6.66
N ASN A 46 -12.72 0.39 -7.25
CA ASN A 46 -13.31 -0.91 -6.92
C ASN A 46 -12.80 -1.40 -5.56
N ALA A 47 -13.73 -1.74 -4.65
CA ALA A 47 -13.40 -2.13 -3.29
C ALA A 47 -12.64 -3.46 -3.18
N GLU A 48 -12.99 -4.43 -4.03
CA GLU A 48 -12.35 -5.75 -4.07
C GLU A 48 -10.94 -5.63 -4.62
N ALA A 49 -10.77 -4.93 -5.75
CA ALA A 49 -9.46 -4.64 -6.33
C ALA A 49 -8.56 -3.89 -5.34
N PHE A 50 -9.12 -2.97 -4.57
CA PHE A 50 -8.37 -2.29 -3.51
C PHE A 50 -7.91 -3.25 -2.41
N THR A 51 -8.78 -4.17 -1.98
CA THR A 51 -8.44 -5.20 -0.99
C THR A 51 -7.33 -6.12 -1.51
N ASP A 52 -7.42 -6.53 -2.78
CA ASP A 52 -6.39 -7.33 -3.44
C ASP A 52 -5.06 -6.59 -3.50
N LEU A 53 -5.06 -5.29 -3.84
CA LEU A 53 -3.85 -4.47 -3.84
C LEU A 53 -3.20 -4.42 -2.46
N ILE A 54 -3.97 -4.21 -1.38
CA ILE A 54 -3.44 -4.21 -0.01
C ILE A 54 -2.80 -5.57 0.31
N ASN A 55 -3.45 -6.68 -0.05
CA ASN A 55 -2.93 -8.02 0.19
C ASN A 55 -1.61 -8.26 -0.56
N LEU A 56 -1.51 -7.79 -1.80
CA LEU A 56 -0.28 -7.86 -2.59
C LEU A 56 0.85 -7.03 -1.98
N LEU A 57 0.55 -5.81 -1.50
CA LEU A 57 1.51 -4.97 -0.79
C LEU A 57 2.01 -5.64 0.50
N ALA A 58 1.11 -6.26 1.26
CA ALA A 58 1.46 -6.99 2.47
C ALA A 58 2.40 -8.17 2.18
N LEU A 59 2.07 -8.97 1.17
CA LEU A 59 2.89 -10.11 0.75
C LEU A 59 4.28 -9.64 0.28
N ARG A 60 4.32 -8.60 -0.56
CA ARG A 60 5.56 -8.00 -1.06
C ARG A 60 6.44 -7.51 0.08
N ASP A 61 5.90 -6.75 1.03
CA ASP A 61 6.67 -6.23 2.15
C ASP A 61 7.18 -7.36 3.05
N MET A 62 6.37 -8.39 3.31
CA MET A 62 6.81 -9.57 4.04
C MET A 62 7.99 -10.27 3.34
N LEU A 63 7.89 -10.51 2.04
CA LEU A 63 8.96 -11.14 1.25
C LEU A 63 10.22 -10.28 1.22
N ALA A 64 10.09 -8.96 1.09
CA ALA A 64 11.22 -8.04 1.12
C ALA A 64 11.96 -8.07 2.47
N GLN A 65 11.23 -8.12 3.58
CA GLN A 65 11.85 -8.21 4.91
C GLN A 65 12.54 -9.56 5.14
N ILE A 66 11.96 -10.66 4.65
CA ILE A 66 12.60 -11.98 4.71
C ILE A 66 13.88 -12.00 3.86
N ALA A 67 13.83 -11.45 2.64
CA ALA A 67 14.97 -11.42 1.73
C ALA A 67 16.11 -10.51 2.22
N ALA A 68 15.78 -9.41 2.90
CA ALA A 68 16.75 -8.49 3.49
C ALA A 68 17.28 -8.98 4.86
N ALA A 69 16.62 -9.96 5.49
CA ALA A 69 17.04 -10.47 6.79
C ALA A 69 18.37 -11.24 6.66
N PRO A 70 19.43 -10.85 7.37
CA PRO A 70 20.66 -11.62 7.41
C PRO A 70 20.41 -12.98 8.08
N ALA A 71 21.13 -14.02 7.63
CA ALA A 71 21.03 -15.37 8.21
C ALA A 71 21.34 -15.41 9.72
N ALA A 72 22.16 -14.48 10.21
CA ALA A 72 22.44 -14.25 11.62
C ALA A 72 22.29 -12.75 11.94
N PRO A 73 21.09 -12.29 12.35
CA PRO A 73 20.85 -10.88 12.64
C PRO A 73 21.52 -10.44 13.95
N ALA A 74 22.10 -9.24 13.94
CA ALA A 74 22.69 -8.61 15.12
C ALA A 74 21.65 -8.28 16.21
N ASP A 75 20.42 -7.96 15.81
CA ASP A 75 19.25 -7.84 16.71
C ASP A 75 18.19 -8.87 16.29
N PRO A 76 17.94 -9.93 17.09
CA PRO A 76 16.90 -10.92 16.79
C PRO A 76 15.48 -10.32 16.80
N ARG A 77 15.27 -9.09 17.30
CA ARG A 77 14.00 -8.37 17.28
C ARG A 77 13.81 -7.48 16.05
N ALA A 78 14.83 -7.31 15.21
CA ALA A 78 14.76 -6.44 14.04
C ALA A 78 13.62 -6.85 13.08
N LEU A 79 13.55 -8.14 12.73
CA LEU A 79 12.52 -8.67 11.85
C LEU A 79 11.10 -8.58 12.46
N PRO A 80 10.86 -9.00 13.72
CA PRO A 80 9.58 -8.77 14.39
C PRO A 80 9.13 -7.30 14.39
N LYS A 81 10.02 -6.34 14.72
CA LYS A 81 9.69 -4.89 14.70
C LYS A 81 9.29 -4.42 13.31
N ALA A 82 10.03 -4.85 12.29
CA ALA A 82 9.75 -4.56 10.89
C ALA A 82 8.37 -5.09 10.45
N ILE A 83 8.04 -6.32 10.84
CA ILE A 83 6.73 -6.94 10.58
C ILE A 83 5.61 -6.16 11.29
N THR A 84 5.80 -5.79 12.57
CA THR A 84 4.82 -4.99 13.31
C THR A 84 4.57 -3.63 12.66
N ALA A 85 5.62 -2.94 12.22
CA ALA A 85 5.49 -1.65 11.53
C ALA A 85 4.73 -1.78 10.21
N CYS A 86 5.02 -2.81 9.42
CA CYS A 86 4.29 -3.11 8.18
C CYS A 86 2.80 -3.41 8.48
N HIS A 87 2.54 -4.24 9.48
CA HIS A 87 1.17 -4.57 9.89
C HIS A 87 0.37 -3.32 10.30
N ALA A 88 0.99 -2.42 11.07
CA ALA A 88 0.36 -1.15 11.46
C ALA A 88 0.02 -0.27 10.26
N ALA A 89 0.94 -0.15 9.29
CA ALA A 89 0.69 0.61 8.05
C ALA A 89 -0.46 0.01 7.23
N LEU A 90 -0.52 -1.32 7.09
CA LEU A 90 -1.60 -2.01 6.39
C LEU A 90 -2.95 -1.83 7.11
N LEU A 91 -2.95 -1.85 8.44
CA LEU A 91 -4.15 -1.63 9.23
C LEU A 91 -4.69 -0.21 9.04
N ALA A 92 -3.81 0.80 9.08
CA ALA A 92 -4.18 2.19 8.81
C ALA A 92 -4.77 2.36 7.40
N LEU A 93 -4.19 1.70 6.39
CA LEU A 93 -4.71 1.72 5.02
C LEU A 93 -6.10 1.08 4.91
N ARG A 94 -6.34 -0.04 5.60
CA ARG A 94 -7.65 -0.70 5.68
C ARG A 94 -8.70 0.17 6.38
N GLN A 95 -8.32 0.87 7.44
CA GLN A 95 -9.21 1.80 8.14
C GLN A 95 -9.56 3.01 7.27
N ALA A 96 -8.57 3.60 6.59
CA ALA A 96 -8.81 4.68 5.64
C ALA A 96 -9.75 4.23 4.51
N HIS A 97 -9.56 3.02 3.99
CA HIS A 97 -10.45 2.42 2.99
C HIS A 97 -11.89 2.27 3.50
N ALA A 98 -12.08 1.72 4.70
CA ALA A 98 -13.40 1.55 5.29
C ALA A 98 -14.12 2.89 5.50
N ALA A 99 -13.39 3.95 5.87
CA ALA A 99 -13.94 5.29 6.05
C ALA A 99 -14.20 6.03 4.73
N ALA A 100 -13.49 5.67 3.65
CA ALA A 100 -13.50 6.42 2.39
C ALA A 100 -14.76 6.21 1.53
N GLY A 101 -15.58 5.20 1.82
CA GLY A 101 -16.74 4.88 0.99
C GLY A 101 -16.40 4.66 -0.48
N TYR A 102 -15.18 4.16 -0.75
CA TYR A 102 -14.63 3.92 -2.09
C TYR A 102 -14.31 5.16 -2.94
N GLN A 103 -14.26 6.34 -2.31
CA GLN A 103 -13.87 7.58 -2.97
C GLN A 103 -12.37 7.83 -2.80
N MET A 104 -11.69 8.10 -3.90
CA MET A 104 -10.22 8.22 -3.92
C MET A 104 -9.72 9.42 -3.09
N GLU A 105 -10.44 10.54 -3.13
CA GLU A 105 -10.11 11.72 -2.31
C GLU A 105 -10.30 11.46 -0.81
N ALA A 106 -11.42 10.82 -0.44
CA ALA A 106 -11.69 10.47 0.95
C ALA A 106 -10.65 9.47 1.50
N LEU A 107 -10.20 8.52 0.66
CA LEU A 107 -9.11 7.60 1.00
C LEU A 107 -7.81 8.35 1.28
N PHE A 108 -7.42 9.28 0.41
CA PHE A 108 -6.20 10.07 0.61
C PHE A 108 -6.26 10.92 1.88
N GLU A 109 -7.42 11.51 2.16
CA GLU A 109 -7.63 12.28 3.38
C GLU A 109 -7.60 11.39 4.63
N GLY A 110 -8.19 10.20 4.57
CA GLY A 110 -8.13 9.20 5.65
C GLY A 110 -6.69 8.76 5.95
N MET A 111 -5.88 8.51 4.91
CA MET A 111 -4.46 8.18 5.08
C MET A 111 -3.65 9.32 5.71
N ARG A 112 -3.98 10.58 5.39
CA ARG A 112 -3.30 11.75 5.96
C ARG A 112 -3.58 11.94 7.44
N ARG A 113 -4.79 11.60 7.91
CA ARG A 113 -5.19 11.72 9.32
C ARG A 113 -4.66 10.59 10.20
N GLY A 114 -4.35 9.43 9.62
CA GLY A 114 -3.84 8.25 10.32
C GLY A 114 -2.31 8.10 10.33
N ALA A 115 -1.58 9.02 9.70
CA ALA A 115 -0.11 9.07 9.67
C ALA A 115 0.43 10.08 10.68
#